data_AF-A0A6G9CTS7-F1
#
_entry.id   AF-A0A6G9CTS7-F1
#
_cell.length_a   1.000
_cell.length_b   1.000
_cell.length_c   1.000
_cell.angle_alpha   90.00
_cell.angle_beta   90.00
_cell.angle_gamma   90.00
#
_symmetry.space_group_name_H-M   'P 1'
#
loop_
_entity.id
_entity.type
_entity.pdbx_description
1 polymer ?
#
loop_
_entity_poly.entity_id
_entity_poly.type
_entity_poly.pdbx_seq_one_letter_code
_entity_poly.pdbx_strand_id
1 'polypeptide(L)'
;MSKDLLTTLEKLRPSDTVSAELWPENVQDAARTRIMATENNIGATKAPRRRVGAIVLVAAICAAVVVGCAAATGMMPKAFTDMYSGWQTMPGTNGGIDPSTAERVGSIPGPDGTLFSVFVAHGANGWRCVAPIFESAEDLDQRAPSDFSHLGDSCFPAADPDMYPEEASPFALGGGAGIMVAGPHEATYDAGAGGAVRAELHTADGQIYPTILAEDRFYGWIPLSLTSPRPTLVGYAADGTVVGTR
;
A
#
# COMPACT_ATOMS: atom_id res chain seq x y z
N MET A 1 -28.08 33.88 -10.34
CA MET A 1 -26.66 34.21 -10.59
C MET A 1 -25.88 32.90 -10.55
N SER A 2 -25.52 32.35 -11.71
CA SER A 2 -24.66 31.18 -11.80
C SER A 2 -23.24 31.63 -11.42
N LYS A 3 -22.67 31.07 -10.35
CA LYS A 3 -21.25 31.28 -10.03
C LYS A 3 -20.44 30.54 -11.07
N ASP A 4 -19.77 31.28 -11.93
CA ASP A 4 -18.90 30.72 -12.96
C ASP A 4 -17.71 30.02 -12.29
N LEU A 5 -17.84 28.70 -12.21
CA LEU A 5 -16.90 27.79 -11.57
C LEU A 5 -15.54 27.82 -12.26
N LEU A 6 -15.50 28.08 -13.57
CA LEU A 6 -14.25 28.15 -14.33
C LEU A 6 -13.40 29.33 -13.86
N THR A 7 -14.01 30.50 -13.67
CA THR A 7 -13.32 31.71 -13.21
C THR A 7 -12.83 31.59 -11.76
N THR A 8 -13.50 30.75 -10.96
CA THR A 8 -13.10 30.46 -9.57
C THR A 8 -11.92 29.50 -9.54
N LEU A 9 -11.91 28.50 -10.41
CA LEU A 9 -10.81 27.54 -10.55
C LEU A 9 -9.54 28.19 -11.13
N GLU A 10 -9.67 29.12 -12.08
CA GLU A 10 -8.51 29.86 -12.61
C GLU A 10 -7.82 30.71 -11.53
N LYS A 11 -8.58 31.28 -10.60
CA LYS A 11 -8.03 32.06 -9.47
C LYS A 11 -7.34 31.22 -8.40
N LEU A 12 -7.63 29.92 -8.34
CA LEU A 12 -7.01 28.98 -7.41
C LEU A 12 -5.78 28.30 -8.02
N ARG A 13 -5.42 28.62 -9.27
CA ARG A 13 -4.24 28.05 -9.92
C ARG A 13 -2.97 28.65 -9.28
N PRO A 14 -2.06 27.82 -8.74
CA PRO A 14 -0.77 28.31 -8.24
C PRO A 14 -0.02 28.99 -9.39
N SER A 15 0.32 30.26 -9.23
CA SER A 15 0.97 31.07 -10.29
C SER A 15 2.36 31.56 -9.92
N ASP A 16 2.93 31.03 -8.83
CA ASP A 16 4.25 31.44 -8.36
C ASP A 16 5.33 30.56 -8.96
N THR A 17 6.50 31.15 -9.19
CA THR A 17 7.68 30.49 -9.78
C THR A 17 8.10 29.22 -9.04
N VAL A 18 7.77 29.11 -7.75
CA VAL A 18 8.00 27.92 -6.91
C VAL A 18 7.13 26.73 -7.35
N SER A 19 5.91 27.00 -7.83
CA SER A 19 5.01 25.97 -8.37
C SER A 19 5.53 25.40 -9.69
N ALA A 20 6.27 26.17 -10.49
CA ALA A 20 6.87 25.68 -11.73
C ALA A 20 8.08 24.76 -11.48
N GLU A 21 8.80 24.96 -10.37
CA GLU A 21 9.97 24.15 -9.98
C GLU A 21 9.56 22.81 -9.35
N LEU A 22 8.50 22.81 -8.54
CA LEU A 22 7.96 21.60 -7.89
C LEU A 22 6.92 20.86 -8.73
N TRP A 23 6.34 21.53 -9.74
CA TRP A 23 5.29 20.96 -10.59
C TRP A 23 5.52 21.31 -12.07
N PRO A 24 6.57 20.73 -12.70
CA PRO A 24 6.95 21.04 -14.08
C PRO A 24 5.84 20.74 -15.10
N GLU A 25 5.84 21.44 -16.24
CA GLU A 25 4.77 21.32 -17.25
C GLU A 25 4.56 19.89 -17.77
N ASN A 26 5.64 19.11 -17.91
CA ASN A 26 5.52 17.70 -18.33
C ASN A 26 4.81 16.83 -17.28
N VAL A 27 4.91 17.18 -16.00
CA VAL A 27 4.20 16.50 -14.90
C VAL A 27 2.74 16.94 -14.88
N GLN A 28 2.47 18.22 -15.13
CA GLN A 28 1.10 18.76 -15.31
C GLN A 28 0.37 18.07 -16.46
N ASP A 29 1.00 17.96 -17.62
CA ASP A 29 0.40 17.38 -18.81
C ASP A 29 0.21 15.87 -18.68
N ALA A 30 1.14 15.16 -18.04
CA ALA A 30 0.95 13.75 -17.70
C ALA A 30 -0.24 13.54 -16.75
N ALA A 31 -0.38 14.38 -15.72
CA ALA A 31 -1.50 14.33 -14.79
C ALA A 31 -2.84 14.65 -15.48
N ARG A 32 -2.89 15.70 -16.31
CA ARG A 32 -4.09 16.06 -17.10
C ARG A 32 -4.49 14.96 -18.08
N THR A 33 -3.51 14.37 -18.77
CA THR A 33 -3.75 13.26 -19.70
C THR A 33 -4.33 12.06 -18.95
N ARG A 34 -3.82 11.75 -17.75
CA ARG A 34 -4.34 10.67 -16.90
C ARG A 34 -5.77 10.93 -16.41
N ILE A 35 -6.08 12.17 -15.99
CA ILE A 35 -7.43 12.57 -15.59
C ILE A 35 -8.42 12.48 -16.76
N MET A 36 -8.07 13.04 -17.93
CA MET A 36 -8.90 12.99 -19.12
C MET A 36 -9.09 11.57 -19.68
N ALA A 37 -8.08 10.70 -19.55
CA ALA A 37 -8.20 9.27 -19.89
C ALA A 37 -9.13 8.52 -18.93
N THR A 38 -9.25 8.99 -17.69
CA THR A 38 -10.16 8.42 -16.67
C THR A 38 -11.62 8.82 -16.94
N GLU A 39 -11.87 10.06 -17.40
CA GLU A 39 -13.21 10.52 -17.78
C GLU A 39 -13.80 9.79 -18.99
N ASN A 40 -12.95 9.35 -19.94
CA ASN A 40 -13.38 8.60 -21.13
C ASN A 40 -13.85 7.15 -20.83
N ASN A 41 -13.70 6.66 -19.60
CA ASN A 41 -14.18 5.34 -19.20
C ASN A 41 -15.49 5.36 -18.39
N ILE A 42 -16.13 6.53 -18.23
CA ILE A 42 -17.48 6.63 -17.66
C ILE A 42 -18.51 6.44 -18.78
N GLY A 43 -18.59 5.22 -19.32
CA GLY A 43 -19.41 4.95 -20.50
C GLY A 43 -19.91 3.51 -20.62
N ALA A 44 -21.12 3.30 -20.10
CA ALA A 44 -22.13 2.32 -20.55
C ALA A 44 -22.06 0.88 -20.00
N THR A 45 -22.77 0.66 -18.87
CA THR A 45 -23.65 -0.52 -18.75
C THR A 45 -25.08 -0.07 -18.41
N LYS A 46 -26.00 -0.37 -19.33
CA LYS A 46 -27.45 -0.16 -19.18
C LYS A 46 -28.00 -1.06 -18.07
N ALA A 47 -28.78 -0.49 -17.16
CA ALA A 47 -29.58 -1.22 -16.18
C ALA A 47 -30.74 -2.01 -16.83
N PRO A 48 -31.25 -3.04 -16.14
CA PRO A 48 -32.68 -3.05 -15.82
C PRO A 48 -33.00 -3.33 -14.34
N ARG A 49 -33.79 -2.40 -13.77
CA ARG A 49 -34.74 -2.47 -12.65
C ARG A 49 -35.05 -3.84 -12.01
N ARG A 50 -34.88 -3.96 -10.67
CA ARG A 50 -35.95 -4.32 -9.71
C ARG A 50 -35.52 -4.21 -8.21
N ARG A 51 -36.21 -3.28 -7.53
CA ARG A 51 -36.75 -3.25 -6.13
C ARG A 51 -35.87 -3.58 -4.90
N VAL A 52 -35.71 -2.52 -4.09
CA VAL A 52 -35.89 -2.36 -2.63
C VAL A 52 -34.96 -3.13 -1.68
N GLY A 53 -34.04 -2.35 -1.10
CA GLY A 53 -33.39 -2.57 0.19
C GLY A 53 -32.60 -1.31 0.49
N ALA A 54 -32.95 -0.58 1.55
CA ALA A 54 -32.28 0.66 1.93
C ALA A 54 -30.83 0.37 2.34
N ILE A 55 -29.91 0.57 1.40
CA ILE A 55 -28.47 0.57 1.67
C ILE A 55 -28.17 1.94 2.29
N VAL A 56 -27.78 1.94 3.57
CA VAL A 56 -27.15 3.10 4.20
C VAL A 56 -25.85 3.32 3.43
N LEU A 57 -25.87 4.32 2.55
CA LEU A 57 -24.73 4.71 1.75
C LEU A 57 -23.74 5.42 2.68
N VAL A 58 -22.88 4.65 3.36
CA VAL A 58 -21.62 5.20 3.83
C VAL A 58 -20.80 5.42 2.56
N ALA A 59 -20.75 6.67 2.12
CA ALA A 59 -19.88 7.09 1.05
C ALA A 59 -18.44 6.83 1.50
N ALA A 60 -17.93 5.63 1.22
CA ALA A 60 -16.51 5.36 1.22
C ALA A 60 -15.94 6.28 0.15
N ILE A 61 -15.30 7.35 0.61
CA ILE A 61 -14.41 8.16 -0.21
C ILE A 61 -13.28 7.20 -0.60
N CYS A 62 -13.45 6.49 -1.72
CA CYS A 62 -12.38 5.81 -2.43
C CYS A 62 -11.49 6.90 -3.04
N ALA A 63 -10.85 7.69 -2.19
CA ALA A 63 -9.59 8.26 -2.56
C ALA A 63 -8.63 7.07 -2.54
N ALA A 64 -8.33 6.56 -3.73
CA ALA A 64 -7.11 5.82 -3.98
C ALA A 64 -5.96 6.78 -3.67
N VAL A 65 -5.71 6.98 -2.38
CA VAL A 65 -4.51 7.64 -1.89
C VAL A 65 -3.45 6.55 -1.88
N VAL A 66 -3.00 6.19 -3.08
CA VAL A 66 -1.60 5.82 -3.22
C VAL A 66 -0.88 7.17 -3.10
N VAL A 67 -0.56 7.59 -1.86
CA VAL A 67 0.35 8.74 -1.69
C VAL A 67 1.63 8.30 -2.39
N GLY A 68 1.91 8.91 -3.54
CA GLY A 68 3.20 8.76 -4.19
C GLY A 68 4.27 9.15 -3.18
N CYS A 69 5.24 8.26 -2.98
CA CYS A 69 6.34 8.45 -2.05
C CYS A 69 6.95 9.85 -2.26
N ALA A 70 6.63 10.80 -1.37
CA ALA A 70 7.49 11.95 -1.22
C ALA A 70 8.80 11.40 -0.66
N ALA A 71 9.91 11.64 -1.35
CA ALA A 71 11.23 11.31 -0.81
C ALA A 71 11.44 12.17 0.44
N ALA A 72 11.04 11.64 1.59
CA ALA A 72 11.14 12.35 2.84
C ALA A 72 12.63 12.54 3.17
N THR A 73 13.07 13.79 3.07
CA THR A 73 14.45 14.18 3.32
C THR A 73 14.70 14.17 4.83
N GLY A 74 15.64 13.37 5.30
CA GLY A 74 15.97 13.27 6.72
C GLY A 74 16.84 12.05 7.01
N MET A 75 17.43 11.97 8.19
CA MET A 75 18.01 10.71 8.67
C MET A 75 16.89 9.82 9.21
N MET A 76 17.07 8.50 9.13
CA MET A 76 16.16 7.57 9.78
C MET A 76 16.17 7.82 11.30
N PRO A 77 15.01 7.95 11.97
CA PRO A 77 14.96 8.11 13.42
C PRO A 77 15.64 6.95 14.14
N LYS A 78 16.34 7.27 15.23
CA LYS A 78 17.04 6.26 16.04
C LYS A 78 16.09 5.18 16.57
N ALA A 79 14.86 5.55 16.93
CA ALA A 79 13.85 4.60 17.39
C ALA A 79 13.56 3.52 16.34
N PHE A 80 13.46 3.90 15.06
CA PHE A 80 13.28 2.97 13.95
C PHE A 80 14.51 2.08 13.75
N THR A 81 15.71 2.67 13.69
CA THR A 81 16.93 1.89 13.47
C THR A 81 17.26 0.93 14.61
N ASP A 82 16.95 1.32 15.86
CA ASP A 82 17.16 0.48 17.03
C ASP A 82 16.17 -0.70 17.04
N MET A 83 14.90 -0.44 16.72
CA MET A 83 13.86 -1.48 16.61
C MET A 83 14.25 -2.56 15.60
N TYR A 84 14.71 -2.16 14.42
CA TYR A 84 15.04 -3.08 13.32
C TYR A 84 16.52 -3.45 13.26
N SER A 85 17.30 -3.16 14.31
CA SER A 85 18.74 -3.43 14.37
C SER A 85 19.12 -4.89 14.08
N GLY A 86 18.20 -5.83 14.35
CA GLY A 86 18.35 -7.26 14.03
C GLY A 86 18.64 -7.55 12.56
N TRP A 87 18.20 -6.70 11.62
CA TRP A 87 18.45 -6.82 10.18
C TRP A 87 19.94 -6.86 9.84
N GLN A 88 20.78 -6.19 10.63
CA GLN A 88 22.23 -6.16 10.43
C GLN A 88 22.89 -7.51 10.76
N THR A 89 22.22 -8.37 11.52
CA THR A 89 22.74 -9.66 11.97
C THR A 89 22.02 -10.84 11.34
N MET A 90 21.10 -10.60 10.40
CA MET A 90 20.25 -11.66 9.87
C MET A 90 21.10 -12.69 9.09
N PRO A 91 20.99 -13.99 9.44
CA PRO A 91 21.74 -15.05 8.74
C PRO A 91 21.46 -15.07 7.24
N GLY A 92 22.51 -15.29 6.44
CA GLY A 92 22.39 -15.43 4.98
C GLY A 92 22.47 -14.13 4.17
N THR A 93 22.42 -12.96 4.82
CA THR A 93 22.44 -11.63 4.16
C THR A 93 23.83 -11.16 3.68
N ASN A 94 24.91 -11.92 3.91
CA ASN A 94 26.29 -11.59 3.49
C ASN A 94 26.72 -10.13 3.80
N GLY A 95 26.38 -9.64 5.00
CA GLY A 95 26.77 -8.30 5.44
C GLY A 95 25.73 -7.58 6.30
N GLY A 96 24.56 -8.18 6.51
CA GLY A 96 23.45 -7.50 7.19
C GLY A 96 22.76 -6.50 6.28
N ILE A 97 21.53 -6.15 6.65
CA ILE A 97 20.78 -5.05 6.03
C ILE A 97 20.74 -3.91 7.02
N ASP A 98 21.15 -2.71 6.59
CA ASP A 98 21.15 -1.52 7.43
C ASP A 98 19.74 -0.90 7.49
N PRO A 99 19.06 -0.86 8.64
CA PRO A 99 17.73 -0.24 8.76
C PRO A 99 17.73 1.25 8.44
N SER A 100 18.87 1.93 8.50
CA SER A 100 18.97 3.36 8.19
C SER A 100 18.66 3.67 6.72
N THR A 101 18.79 2.67 5.85
CA THR A 101 18.49 2.78 4.41
C THR A 101 17.04 2.47 4.07
N ALA A 102 16.21 2.10 5.05
CA ALA A 102 14.83 1.75 4.78
C ALA A 102 14.07 2.93 4.16
N GLU A 103 13.13 2.59 3.28
CA GLU A 103 12.24 3.55 2.62
C GLU A 103 10.80 3.10 2.79
N ARG A 104 9.91 4.06 3.07
CA ARG A 104 8.46 3.82 3.06
C ARG A 104 8.02 3.59 1.63
N VAL A 105 7.58 2.38 1.30
CA VAL A 105 7.15 2.01 -0.06
C VAL A 105 5.65 2.20 -0.28
N GLY A 106 4.87 2.30 0.80
CA GLY A 106 3.45 2.58 0.72
C GLY A 106 2.81 2.72 2.09
N SER A 107 1.63 3.35 2.10
CA SER A 107 0.76 3.52 3.26
C SER A 107 -0.69 3.37 2.85
N ILE A 108 -1.50 2.75 3.72
CA ILE A 108 -2.95 2.66 3.61
C ILE A 108 -3.58 3.04 4.95
N PRO A 109 -4.88 3.40 5.00
CA PRO A 109 -5.56 3.64 6.26
C PRO A 109 -5.44 2.46 7.22
N GLY A 110 -5.03 2.75 8.45
CA GLY A 110 -4.93 1.82 9.58
C GLY A 110 -6.16 1.88 10.50
N PRO A 111 -6.15 1.12 11.60
CA PRO A 111 -7.16 1.21 12.65
C PRO A 111 -7.11 2.58 13.34
N ASP A 112 -8.24 3.03 13.87
CA ASP A 112 -8.34 4.20 14.77
C ASP A 112 -7.69 5.49 14.26
N GLY A 113 -7.65 5.69 12.93
CA GLY A 113 -7.07 6.89 12.30
C GLY A 113 -5.55 6.87 12.13
N THR A 114 -4.89 5.74 12.41
CA THR A 114 -3.48 5.50 12.09
C THR A 114 -3.30 5.19 10.60
N LEU A 115 -2.05 5.04 10.16
CA LEU A 115 -1.68 4.49 8.86
C LEU A 115 -1.00 3.14 9.05
N PHE A 116 -1.37 2.16 8.22
CA PHE A 116 -0.56 0.96 8.03
C PHE A 116 0.45 1.26 6.92
N SER A 117 1.73 1.23 7.27
CA SER A 117 2.82 1.56 6.36
C SER A 117 3.81 0.42 6.25
N VAL A 118 4.42 0.28 5.08
CA VAL A 118 5.44 -0.73 4.82
C VAL A 118 6.75 -0.05 4.47
N PHE A 119 7.80 -0.45 5.17
CA PHE A 119 9.17 -0.01 4.94
C PHE A 119 10.00 -1.15 4.36
N VAL A 120 10.88 -0.83 3.43
CA VAL A 120 11.79 -1.81 2.82
C VAL A 120 13.21 -1.30 2.87
N ALA A 121 14.15 -2.14 3.30
CA ALA A 121 15.58 -1.91 3.17
C ALA A 121 16.22 -3.03 2.35
N HIS A 122 17.10 -2.66 1.40
CA HIS A 122 17.79 -3.62 0.54
C HIS A 122 19.22 -3.88 1.01
N GLY A 123 19.63 -5.14 0.90
CA GLY A 123 20.98 -5.63 1.17
C GLY A 123 21.70 -6.08 -0.09
N ALA A 124 22.89 -6.66 0.12
CA ALA A 124 23.65 -7.27 -0.97
C ALA A 124 22.93 -8.51 -1.56
N ASN A 125 23.24 -8.83 -2.81
CA ASN A 125 22.73 -10.01 -3.51
C ASN A 125 21.19 -10.09 -3.54
N GLY A 126 20.51 -8.95 -3.58
CA GLY A 126 19.05 -8.86 -3.70
C GLY A 126 18.26 -9.25 -2.43
N TRP A 127 18.95 -9.43 -1.30
CA TRP A 127 18.27 -9.52 0.00
C TRP A 127 17.50 -8.24 0.30
N ARG A 128 16.39 -8.38 0.99
CA ARG A 128 15.57 -7.26 1.44
C ARG A 128 14.89 -7.56 2.76
N CYS A 129 14.80 -6.57 3.63
CA CYS A 129 14.02 -6.63 4.85
C CYS A 129 12.80 -5.74 4.73
N VAL A 130 11.65 -6.22 5.20
CA VAL A 130 10.38 -5.53 5.14
C VAL A 130 9.82 -5.37 6.56
N ALA A 131 9.36 -4.16 6.87
CA ALA A 131 8.78 -3.76 8.14
C ALA A 131 7.39 -3.14 7.94
N PRO A 132 6.30 -3.89 8.18
CA PRO A 132 4.98 -3.31 8.39
C PRO A 132 4.89 -2.64 9.77
N ILE A 133 4.32 -1.44 9.83
CA ILE A 133 4.07 -0.68 11.06
C ILE A 133 2.69 -0.02 11.05
N PHE A 134 2.16 0.30 12.24
CA PHE A 134 1.18 1.37 12.37
C PHE A 134 1.87 2.66 12.81
N GLU A 135 1.59 3.76 12.10
CA GLU A 135 2.15 5.09 12.39
C GLU A 135 1.07 6.18 12.44
N SER A 136 1.41 7.33 13.01
CA SER A 136 0.54 8.50 12.95
C SER A 136 0.45 9.04 11.52
N ALA A 137 -0.75 9.47 11.12
CA ALA A 137 -0.92 10.16 9.83
C ALA A 137 -0.10 11.46 9.73
N GLU A 138 0.25 12.07 10.87
CA GLU A 138 1.07 13.29 10.95
C GLU A 138 2.55 13.03 10.58
N ASP A 139 3.01 11.79 10.66
CA ASP A 139 4.40 11.40 10.38
C ASP A 139 4.64 11.00 8.92
N LEU A 140 3.60 11.08 8.07
CA LEU A 140 3.69 10.64 6.68
C LEU A 140 4.71 11.43 5.84
N ASP A 141 4.90 12.72 6.16
CA ASP A 141 5.88 13.58 5.49
C ASP A 141 7.32 13.39 6.05
N GLN A 142 7.47 12.64 7.15
CA GLN A 142 8.76 12.32 7.73
C GLN A 142 9.36 11.06 7.08
N ARG A 143 10.68 10.88 7.23
CA ARG A 143 11.36 9.70 6.66
C ARG A 143 10.84 8.39 7.23
N ALA A 144 10.57 8.39 8.52
CA ALA A 144 9.87 7.35 9.25
C ALA A 144 9.38 7.97 10.57
N PRO A 145 8.42 7.35 11.27
CA PRO A 145 7.94 7.87 12.54
C PRO A 145 8.96 7.61 13.64
N SER A 146 8.98 8.48 14.65
CA SER A 146 9.77 8.25 15.87
C SER A 146 9.02 7.42 16.92
N ASP A 147 7.70 7.29 16.78
CA ASP A 147 6.83 6.46 17.61
C ASP A 147 5.87 5.66 16.70
N PHE A 148 5.81 4.34 16.88
CA PHE A 148 5.05 3.46 16.01
C PHE A 148 4.78 2.11 16.67
N SER A 149 3.73 1.44 16.19
CA SER A 149 3.46 0.04 16.54
C SER A 149 4.19 -0.88 15.57
N HIS A 150 5.16 -1.62 16.08
CA HIS A 150 5.87 -2.66 15.33
C HIS A 150 4.97 -3.88 15.09
N LEU A 151 4.82 -4.31 13.84
CA LEU A 151 3.93 -5.42 13.45
C LEU A 151 4.68 -6.67 12.99
N GLY A 152 5.95 -6.78 13.39
CA GLY A 152 6.88 -7.79 12.89
C GLY A 152 7.77 -7.24 11.78
N ASP A 153 8.69 -8.09 11.36
CA ASP A 153 9.57 -7.87 10.22
C ASP A 153 9.89 -9.21 9.56
N SER A 154 10.31 -9.16 8.32
CA SER A 154 10.77 -10.34 7.60
C SER A 154 11.81 -9.93 6.58
N CYS A 155 12.91 -10.68 6.50
CA CYS A 155 13.83 -10.53 5.40
C CYS A 155 13.81 -11.74 4.49
N PHE A 156 13.84 -11.42 3.21
CA PHE A 156 13.74 -12.34 2.12
C PHE A 156 15.02 -12.22 1.29
N PRO A 157 15.57 -13.35 0.81
CA PRO A 157 16.61 -13.32 -0.20
C PRO A 157 16.08 -12.71 -1.50
N ALA A 158 16.98 -12.52 -2.47
CA ALA A 158 16.56 -12.28 -3.85
C ALA A 158 15.47 -13.26 -4.26
N ALA A 159 14.55 -12.81 -5.10
CA ALA A 159 13.57 -13.69 -5.69
C ALA A 159 14.27 -14.74 -6.56
N ASP A 160 14.60 -15.88 -5.95
CA ASP A 160 15.20 -17.03 -6.62
C ASP A 160 14.15 -18.15 -6.67
N PRO A 161 13.51 -18.36 -7.83
CA PRO A 161 12.51 -19.41 -8.00
C PRO A 161 13.10 -20.82 -7.86
N ASP A 162 14.43 -20.99 -7.97
CA ASP A 162 15.10 -22.27 -7.88
C ASP A 162 15.51 -22.62 -6.42
N MET A 163 15.67 -21.61 -5.55
CA MET A 163 16.16 -21.78 -4.18
C MET A 163 15.06 -22.06 -3.12
N TYR A 164 13.80 -21.67 -3.37
CA TYR A 164 12.69 -21.84 -2.41
C TYR A 164 11.44 -22.51 -3.02
N PRO A 165 11.48 -23.82 -3.34
CA PRO A 165 10.42 -24.48 -4.11
C PRO A 165 9.19 -24.92 -3.29
N GLU A 166 9.32 -25.14 -1.98
CA GLU A 166 8.28 -25.85 -1.20
C GLU A 166 7.88 -25.12 0.09
N GLU A 167 6.98 -24.14 -0.05
CA GLU A 167 5.73 -23.96 0.73
C GLU A 167 4.82 -23.02 -0.09
N ALA A 168 4.36 -23.51 -1.26
CA ALA A 168 3.58 -22.77 -2.27
C ALA A 168 4.21 -21.41 -2.64
N SER A 169 5.27 -21.44 -3.46
CA SER A 169 6.00 -20.32 -4.06
C SER A 169 5.65 -18.95 -3.45
N PRO A 170 6.52 -18.32 -2.65
CA PRO A 170 6.23 -16.99 -2.09
C PRO A 170 6.00 -15.92 -3.18
N PHE A 171 6.24 -16.27 -4.44
CA PHE A 171 5.95 -15.47 -5.62
C PHE A 171 4.61 -15.79 -6.29
N ALA A 172 3.96 -16.91 -5.99
CA ALA A 172 2.60 -17.21 -6.42
C ALA A 172 1.59 -16.36 -5.66
N LEU A 173 0.41 -16.12 -6.25
CA LEU A 173 -0.59 -15.29 -5.60
C LEU A 173 -1.03 -15.91 -4.27
N GLY A 174 -0.88 -15.12 -3.21
CA GLY A 174 -1.18 -15.56 -1.86
C GLY A 174 -0.15 -16.53 -1.27
N GLY A 175 0.94 -16.85 -1.98
CA GLY A 175 2.05 -17.68 -1.49
C GLY A 175 2.61 -17.15 -0.16
N GLY A 176 2.71 -18.01 0.85
CA GLY A 176 3.07 -17.59 2.21
C GLY A 176 2.05 -16.68 2.91
N ALA A 177 0.75 -16.69 2.52
CA ALA A 177 -0.33 -15.95 3.20
C ALA A 177 -0.54 -16.42 4.65
N GLY A 178 0.25 -15.86 5.57
CA GLY A 178 0.07 -15.98 7.01
C GLY A 178 -0.76 -14.82 7.52
N ILE A 179 -1.80 -15.10 8.33
CA ILE A 179 -2.46 -14.08 9.14
C ILE A 179 -1.80 -14.12 10.51
N MET A 180 -1.21 -13.01 10.93
CA MET A 180 -0.56 -12.85 12.21
C MET A 180 -1.36 -11.91 13.11
N VAL A 181 -1.55 -12.29 14.36
CA VAL A 181 -2.19 -11.41 15.35
C VAL A 181 -1.21 -10.30 15.68
N ALA A 182 -1.58 -9.07 15.34
CA ALA A 182 -0.73 -7.88 15.51
C ALA A 182 -1.10 -7.07 16.76
N GLY A 183 -2.32 -7.24 17.26
CA GLY A 183 -2.83 -6.55 18.44
C GLY A 183 -4.08 -7.25 19.00
N PRO A 184 -4.73 -6.66 20.01
CA PRO A 184 -5.96 -7.21 20.57
C PRO A 184 -7.12 -7.22 19.58
N HIS A 185 -7.10 -6.37 18.55
CA HIS A 185 -8.19 -6.19 17.61
C HIS A 185 -7.76 -6.27 16.14
N GLU A 186 -6.47 -6.45 15.87
CA GLU A 186 -5.88 -6.36 14.54
C GLU A 186 -5.10 -7.63 14.20
N ALA A 187 -5.20 -8.03 12.94
CA ALA A 187 -4.33 -9.00 12.34
C ALA A 187 -3.65 -8.40 11.11
N THR A 188 -2.38 -8.71 10.91
CA THR A 188 -1.66 -8.40 9.68
C THR A 188 -1.55 -9.65 8.82
N TYR A 189 -1.28 -9.45 7.54
CA TYR A 189 -0.92 -10.53 6.65
C TYR A 189 0.07 -10.05 5.60
N ASP A 190 0.85 -10.99 5.10
CA ASP A 190 1.68 -10.81 3.92
C ASP A 190 1.43 -11.97 2.96
N ALA A 191 1.49 -11.72 1.66
CA ALA A 191 1.08 -12.67 0.63
C ALA A 191 1.87 -12.47 -0.65
N GLY A 192 2.30 -13.54 -1.31
CA GLY A 192 2.95 -13.44 -2.62
C GLY A 192 2.08 -12.75 -3.66
N ALA A 193 2.68 -11.96 -4.54
CA ALA A 193 1.95 -11.17 -5.52
C ALA A 193 1.47 -11.98 -6.73
N GLY A 194 2.16 -13.05 -7.14
CA GLY A 194 1.68 -13.93 -8.21
C GLY A 194 1.67 -13.32 -9.60
N GLY A 195 2.37 -12.20 -9.82
CA GLY A 195 2.24 -11.39 -11.03
C GLY A 195 1.03 -10.46 -11.03
N ALA A 196 0.23 -10.43 -9.95
CA ALA A 196 -0.73 -9.36 -9.73
C ALA A 196 0.00 -8.08 -9.37
N VAL A 197 -0.47 -6.95 -9.90
CA VAL A 197 0.09 -5.61 -9.60
C VAL A 197 -0.72 -4.86 -8.54
N ARG A 198 -1.87 -5.43 -8.16
CA ARG A 198 -2.79 -4.90 -7.16
C ARG A 198 -3.53 -6.06 -6.53
N ALA A 199 -3.85 -5.98 -5.25
CA ALA A 199 -4.76 -6.92 -4.62
C ALA A 199 -5.76 -6.21 -3.71
N GLU A 200 -6.80 -6.94 -3.36
CA GLU A 200 -7.82 -6.54 -2.40
C GLU A 200 -8.10 -7.73 -1.49
N LEU A 201 -8.33 -7.48 -0.21
CA LEU A 201 -8.79 -8.51 0.71
C LEU A 201 -10.30 -8.36 0.94
N HIS A 202 -11.04 -9.39 0.56
CA HIS A 202 -12.50 -9.44 0.62
C HIS A 202 -12.91 -10.24 1.86
N THR A 203 -13.62 -9.61 2.78
CA THR A 203 -14.11 -10.25 4.00
C THR A 203 -15.51 -10.84 3.78
N ALA A 204 -15.91 -11.77 4.65
CA ALA A 204 -17.18 -12.48 4.53
C ALA A 204 -18.41 -11.56 4.65
N ASP A 205 -18.27 -10.41 5.30
CA ASP A 205 -19.30 -9.36 5.43
C ASP A 205 -19.33 -8.39 4.24
N GLY A 206 -18.52 -8.64 3.20
CA GLY A 206 -18.46 -7.86 1.98
C GLY A 206 -17.64 -6.58 2.06
N GLN A 207 -16.86 -6.39 3.14
CA GLN A 207 -15.88 -5.30 3.18
C GLN A 207 -14.66 -5.63 2.33
N ILE A 208 -14.02 -4.59 1.82
CA ILE A 208 -12.83 -4.67 0.99
C ILE A 208 -11.74 -3.86 1.67
N TYR A 209 -10.62 -4.52 1.96
CA TYR A 209 -9.44 -3.90 2.54
C TYR A 209 -8.35 -3.75 1.46
N PRO A 210 -7.75 -2.56 1.32
CA PRO A 210 -6.65 -2.35 0.38
C PRO A 210 -5.39 -3.08 0.85
N THR A 211 -4.48 -3.31 -0.10
CA THR A 211 -3.18 -3.93 0.17
C THR A 211 -2.06 -3.05 -0.37
N ILE A 212 -0.88 -3.14 0.24
CA ILE A 212 0.34 -2.49 -0.25
C ILE A 212 1.14 -3.55 -0.99
N LEU A 213 1.43 -3.31 -2.26
CA LEU A 213 2.45 -4.07 -2.97
C LEU A 213 3.81 -3.53 -2.58
N ALA A 214 4.60 -4.35 -1.88
CA ALA A 214 6.00 -4.08 -1.60
C ALA A 214 6.82 -5.22 -2.22
N GLU A 215 7.63 -4.87 -3.21
CA GLU A 215 8.42 -5.83 -3.97
C GLU A 215 7.51 -6.83 -4.70
N ASP A 216 7.54 -8.10 -4.31
CA ASP A 216 6.71 -9.18 -4.87
C ASP A 216 5.67 -9.70 -3.88
N ARG A 217 5.34 -8.91 -2.86
CA ARG A 217 4.40 -9.32 -1.81
C ARG A 217 3.39 -8.21 -1.51
N PHE A 218 2.16 -8.64 -1.29
CA PHE A 218 1.10 -7.81 -0.73
C PHE A 218 1.17 -7.86 0.79
N TYR A 219 1.10 -6.70 1.41
CA TYR A 219 0.99 -6.52 2.85
C TYR A 219 -0.32 -5.83 3.15
N GLY A 220 -0.94 -6.22 4.26
CA GLY A 220 -2.13 -5.53 4.72
C GLY A 220 -2.46 -5.88 6.16
N TRP A 221 -3.53 -5.27 6.63
CA TRP A 221 -4.10 -5.52 7.93
C TRP A 221 -5.61 -5.68 7.80
N ILE A 222 -6.21 -6.32 8.80
CA ILE A 222 -7.64 -6.43 8.98
C ILE A 222 -8.01 -6.46 10.46
N PRO A 223 -9.25 -6.08 10.81
CA PRO A 223 -9.79 -6.40 12.12
C PRO A 223 -9.74 -7.91 12.38
N LEU A 224 -9.25 -8.30 13.54
CA LEU A 224 -9.11 -9.69 13.97
C LEU A 224 -10.47 -10.43 13.93
N SER A 225 -11.56 -9.71 14.21
CA SER A 225 -12.94 -10.22 14.12
C SER A 225 -13.36 -10.64 12.70
N LEU A 226 -12.67 -10.16 11.66
CA LEU A 226 -12.94 -10.45 10.25
C LEU A 226 -12.01 -11.53 9.66
N THR A 227 -11.19 -12.17 10.49
CA THR A 227 -10.34 -13.30 10.09
C THR A 227 -11.11 -14.62 9.94
N SER A 228 -12.35 -14.68 10.44
CA SER A 228 -13.21 -15.87 10.40
C SER A 228 -14.67 -15.50 10.07
N PRO A 229 -15.28 -16.05 9.00
CA PRO A 229 -14.69 -16.95 8.01
C PRO A 229 -13.47 -16.35 7.30
N ARG A 230 -12.57 -17.21 6.81
CA ARG A 230 -11.30 -16.77 6.23
C ARG A 230 -11.55 -15.78 5.07
N PRO A 231 -10.94 -14.58 5.10
CA PRO A 231 -11.07 -13.62 4.02
C PRO A 231 -10.37 -14.11 2.75
N THR A 232 -10.79 -13.60 1.60
CA THR A 232 -10.27 -13.97 0.28
C THR A 232 -9.40 -12.84 -0.27
N LEU A 233 -8.16 -13.14 -0.63
CA LEU A 233 -7.29 -12.23 -1.36
C LEU A 233 -7.56 -12.36 -2.86
N VAL A 234 -7.89 -11.25 -3.52
CA VAL A 234 -8.12 -11.18 -4.96
C VAL A 234 -7.00 -10.37 -5.61
N GLY A 235 -6.26 -11.00 -6.52
CA GLY A 235 -5.17 -10.35 -7.26
C GLY A 235 -5.61 -9.88 -8.64
N TYR A 236 -5.15 -8.70 -9.05
CA TYR A 236 -5.48 -8.05 -10.32
C TYR A 236 -4.24 -7.76 -11.17
N ALA A 237 -4.37 -7.95 -12.48
CA ALA A 237 -3.44 -7.43 -13.47
C ALA A 237 -3.59 -5.91 -13.65
N ALA A 238 -2.66 -5.30 -14.39
CA ALA A 238 -2.64 -3.86 -14.65
C ALA A 238 -3.87 -3.34 -15.41
N ASP A 239 -4.52 -4.20 -16.20
CA ASP A 239 -5.77 -3.89 -16.91
C ASP A 239 -7.03 -4.08 -16.04
N GLY A 240 -6.85 -4.48 -14.77
CA GLY A 240 -7.93 -4.73 -13.83
C GLY A 240 -8.53 -6.14 -13.90
N THR A 241 -8.01 -7.03 -14.75
CA THR A 241 -8.46 -8.42 -14.82
C THR A 241 -8.03 -9.19 -13.58
N VAL A 242 -8.90 -10.04 -13.03
CA VAL A 242 -8.55 -10.93 -11.92
C VAL A 242 -7.57 -12.00 -12.43
N VAL A 243 -6.39 -12.08 -11.82
CA VAL A 243 -5.35 -13.08 -12.15
C VAL A 243 -5.30 -14.24 -11.15
N GLY A 244 -5.97 -14.11 -10.01
CA GLY A 244 -6.18 -15.21 -9.09
C GLY A 244 -6.90 -14.80 -7.81
N THR A 245 -7.20 -15.82 -6.99
CA THR A 245 -7.85 -15.68 -5.68
C THR A 245 -7.26 -16.67 -4.69
N ARG A 246 -7.15 -16.32 -3.40
CA ARG A 246 -6.73 -17.23 -2.33
C ARG A 246 -7.52 -17.03 -1.04
#